data_AF-A0A9J7A478-F1
#
_entry.id   AF-A0A9J7A478-F1
#
_cell.length_a   1.000
_cell.length_b   1.000
_cell.length_c   1.000
_cell.angle_alpha   90.00
_cell.angle_beta   90.00
_cell.angle_gamma   90.00
#
_symmetry.space_group_name_H-M   'P 1'
#
loop_
_entity.id
_entity.type
_entity.pdbx_description
1 polymer ?
#
loop_
_entity_poly.entity_id
_entity_poly.type
_entity_poly.pdbx_seq_one_letter_code
_entity_poly.pdbx_strand_id
1 'polypeptide(L)'
;MEKGAYLLELARYVVLNPVRARMVAQVSDWPWTSYNATVGQARAAEFLQVHWLLSNFGRRKSSAIAKYKKFVAEGVSKKSPWCELSGQVLGSDEFVEQSRELIRDKKLLDEVPRAQYRPEPASLSFYEHASPSRNEAMAKAYASGGYTLKEIGAHFGLHYSAVSVLVRNQKSKT
;
A
#
# COMPACT_ATOMS: atom_id res chain seq x y z
N MET A 1 -14.66 13.54 -10.54
CA MET A 1 -14.16 12.76 -11.70
C MET A 1 -13.16 11.67 -11.30
N GLU A 2 -12.45 11.78 -10.17
CA GLU A 2 -11.40 10.82 -9.77
C GLU A 2 -11.88 9.41 -9.41
N LYS A 3 -13.07 9.26 -8.79
CA LYS A 3 -13.58 7.95 -8.33
C LYS A 3 -13.67 6.88 -9.44
N GLY A 4 -14.05 7.28 -10.65
CA GLY A 4 -14.18 6.35 -11.79
C GLY A 4 -12.82 5.91 -12.35
N ALA A 5 -11.87 6.84 -12.48
CA ALA A 5 -10.52 6.54 -12.94
C ALA A 5 -9.79 5.65 -11.92
N TYR A 6 -9.86 5.99 -10.63
CA TYR A 6 -9.27 5.20 -9.55
C TYR A 6 -9.78 3.76 -9.53
N LEU A 7 -11.09 3.56 -9.70
CA LEU A 7 -11.65 2.22 -9.69
C LEU A 7 -11.17 1.37 -10.88
N LEU A 8 -11.06 1.95 -12.08
CA LEU A 8 -10.52 1.22 -13.23
C LEU A 8 -9.04 0.86 -13.02
N GLU A 9 -8.27 1.76 -12.43
CA GLU A 9 -6.88 1.50 -12.05
C GLU A 9 -6.77 0.37 -11.04
N LEU A 10 -7.64 0.35 -10.03
CA LEU A 10 -7.69 -0.72 -9.04
C LEU A 10 -8.10 -2.06 -9.68
N ALA A 11 -9.12 -2.04 -10.54
CA ALA A 11 -9.55 -3.23 -11.28
C ALA A 11 -8.41 -3.80 -12.15
N ARG A 12 -7.63 -2.92 -12.79
CA ARG A 12 -6.43 -3.30 -13.54
C ARG A 12 -5.34 -3.86 -12.64
N TYR A 13 -5.10 -3.24 -11.48
CA TYR A 13 -4.11 -3.69 -10.52
C TYR A 13 -4.38 -5.15 -10.09
N VAL A 14 -5.63 -5.47 -9.72
CA VAL A 14 -6.02 -6.81 -9.26
C VAL A 14 -5.68 -7.87 -10.29
N VAL A 15 -6.05 -7.66 -11.56
CA VAL A 15 -5.80 -8.65 -12.62
C VAL A 15 -4.32 -8.73 -13.03
N LEU A 16 -3.55 -7.65 -12.86
CA LEU A 16 -2.12 -7.65 -13.16
C LEU A 16 -1.23 -8.20 -12.04
N ASN A 17 -1.77 -8.36 -10.82
CA ASN A 17 -0.96 -8.73 -9.67
C ASN A 17 -0.18 -10.06 -9.86
N PRO A 18 -0.76 -11.13 -10.44
CA PRO A 18 -0.04 -12.37 -10.71
C PRO A 18 1.15 -12.20 -11.68
N VAL A 19 1.01 -11.33 -12.68
CA VAL A 19 2.10 -11.01 -13.63
C VAL A 19 3.18 -10.21 -12.92
N ARG A 20 2.80 -9.20 -12.13
CA ARG A 20 3.74 -8.35 -11.36
C ARG A 20 4.50 -9.16 -10.30
N ALA A 21 3.85 -10.13 -9.68
CA ALA A 21 4.45 -11.09 -8.76
C ALA A 21 5.29 -12.18 -9.46
N ARG A 22 5.41 -12.13 -10.80
CA ARG A 22 6.15 -13.10 -11.63
C ARG A 22 5.66 -14.55 -11.49
N MET A 23 4.38 -14.73 -11.16
CA MET A 23 3.75 -16.05 -11.05
C MET A 23 3.33 -16.58 -12.42
N VAL A 24 2.99 -15.69 -13.34
CA VAL A 24 2.59 -16.00 -14.73
C VAL A 24 3.17 -14.98 -15.71
N ALA A 25 3.31 -15.37 -16.98
CA ALA A 25 3.80 -14.50 -18.04
C ALA A 25 2.69 -13.57 -18.58
N GLN A 26 1.46 -14.08 -18.69
CA GLN A 26 0.32 -13.32 -19.19
C GLN A 26 -0.84 -13.34 -18.19
N VAL A 27 -1.66 -12.29 -18.19
CA VAL A 27 -2.82 -12.18 -17.28
C VAL A 27 -3.82 -13.33 -17.49
N SER A 28 -3.99 -13.77 -18.73
CA SER A 28 -4.90 -14.88 -19.08
C SER A 28 -4.49 -16.22 -18.48
N ASP A 29 -3.21 -16.38 -18.14
CA ASP A 29 -2.66 -17.64 -17.62
C ASP A 29 -3.03 -17.86 -16.15
N TRP A 30 -3.56 -16.83 -15.47
CA TRP A 30 -3.98 -16.93 -14.09
C TRP A 30 -5.51 -17.10 -13.97
N PRO A 31 -6.00 -18.33 -13.73
CA PRO A 31 -7.44 -18.63 -13.75
C PRO A 31 -8.20 -18.02 -12.56
N TRP A 32 -7.50 -17.64 -11.49
CA TRP A 32 -8.09 -17.11 -10.26
C TRP A 32 -8.33 -15.60 -10.31
N THR A 33 -8.43 -15.01 -11.50
CA THR A 33 -8.90 -13.64 -11.70
C THR A 33 -10.17 -13.63 -12.54
N SER A 34 -10.96 -12.57 -12.41
CA SER A 34 -12.12 -12.32 -13.27
C SER A 34 -11.74 -11.95 -14.72
N TYR A 35 -10.45 -11.84 -15.07
CA TYR A 35 -10.01 -11.37 -16.39
C TYR A 35 -10.55 -12.24 -17.51
N ASN A 36 -10.36 -13.57 -17.45
CA ASN A 36 -10.83 -14.49 -18.48
C ASN A 36 -12.35 -14.42 -18.68
N ALA A 37 -13.12 -14.29 -17.60
CA ALA A 37 -14.57 -14.05 -17.68
C ALA A 37 -14.91 -12.68 -18.30
N THR A 38 -14.15 -11.63 -17.95
CA THR A 38 -14.37 -10.26 -18.44
C THR A 38 -14.08 -10.14 -19.93
N VAL A 39 -13.06 -10.84 -20.44
CA VAL A 39 -12.70 -10.83 -21.87
C VAL A 39 -13.42 -11.89 -22.70
N GLY A 40 -14.33 -12.65 -22.10
CA GLY A 40 -15.14 -13.67 -22.76
C GLY A 40 -14.40 -14.98 -23.08
N GLN A 41 -13.26 -15.24 -22.42
CA GLN A 41 -12.51 -16.51 -22.51
C GLN A 41 -13.00 -17.56 -21.52
N ALA A 42 -13.79 -17.16 -20.51
CA ALA A 42 -14.45 -18.06 -19.57
C ALA A 42 -15.90 -17.59 -19.33
N ARG A 43 -16.76 -18.48 -18.83
CA ARG A 43 -18.10 -18.12 -18.38
C ARG A 43 -18.00 -17.25 -17.14
N ALA A 44 -18.66 -16.09 -17.14
CA ALA A 44 -18.79 -15.28 -15.94
C ALA A 44 -19.72 -15.97 -14.93
N ALA A 45 -19.29 -16.01 -13.67
CA ALA A 45 -20.16 -16.42 -12.57
C ALA A 45 -21.33 -15.43 -12.44
N GLU A 46 -22.49 -15.89 -11.95
CA GLU A 46 -23.71 -15.06 -11.89
C GLU A 46 -23.54 -13.81 -11.00
N PHE A 47 -22.69 -13.91 -9.97
CA PHE A 47 -22.38 -12.78 -9.10
C PHE A 47 -21.38 -11.78 -9.72
N LEU A 48 -20.73 -12.11 -10.84
CA LEU A 48 -19.67 -11.30 -11.42
C LEU A 48 -20.21 -10.28 -12.43
N GLN A 49 -20.12 -8.99 -12.08
CA GLN A 49 -20.60 -7.87 -12.91
C GLN A 49 -19.62 -7.43 -14.01
N VAL A 50 -19.40 -8.29 -15.02
CA VAL A 50 -18.53 -7.97 -16.17
C VAL A 50 -19.09 -6.85 -17.06
N HIS A 51 -20.42 -6.78 -17.20
CA HIS A 51 -21.08 -5.80 -18.07
C HIS A 51 -20.87 -4.37 -17.60
N TRP A 52 -20.97 -4.16 -16.29
CA TRP A 52 -20.76 -2.85 -15.70
C TRP A 52 -19.33 -2.36 -15.93
N LEU A 53 -18.32 -3.19 -15.67
CA LEU A 53 -16.92 -2.86 -15.90
C LEU A 53 -16.66 -2.52 -17.37
N LEU A 54 -17.15 -3.37 -18.30
CA LEU A 54 -16.99 -3.15 -19.74
C LEU A 54 -17.72 -1.90 -20.25
N SER A 55 -18.80 -1.46 -19.60
CA SER A 55 -19.55 -0.26 -20.02
C SER A 55 -18.69 1.01 -19.99
N ASN A 56 -17.67 1.06 -19.12
CA ASN A 56 -16.68 2.15 -19.06
C ASN A 56 -15.78 2.22 -20.31
N PHE A 57 -15.69 1.15 -21.10
CA PHE A 57 -14.84 1.07 -22.29
C PHE A 57 -15.64 1.28 -23.59
N GLY A 58 -16.97 1.16 -23.54
CA GLY A 58 -17.85 1.49 -24.66
C GLY A 58 -19.16 0.73 -24.63
N ARG A 59 -20.09 1.15 -25.50
CA ARG A 59 -21.45 0.57 -25.58
C ARG A 59 -21.50 -0.81 -26.26
N ARG A 60 -20.60 -1.06 -27.22
CA ARG A 60 -20.55 -2.33 -27.96
C ARG A 60 -19.60 -3.31 -27.26
N LYS A 61 -20.12 -4.47 -26.87
CA LYS A 61 -19.39 -5.51 -26.11
C LYS A 61 -18.02 -5.85 -26.71
N SER A 62 -17.96 -6.13 -28.01
CA SER A 62 -16.70 -6.49 -28.69
C SER A 62 -15.65 -5.38 -28.62
N SER A 63 -16.05 -4.13 -28.88
CA SER A 63 -15.16 -2.97 -28.79
C SER A 63 -14.73 -2.68 -27.35
N ALA A 64 -15.65 -2.82 -26.39
CA ALA A 64 -15.36 -2.65 -24.97
C ALA A 64 -14.32 -3.67 -24.47
N ILE A 65 -14.47 -4.95 -24.84
CA ILE A 65 -13.50 -5.99 -24.50
C ILE A 65 -12.12 -5.68 -25.09
N ALA A 66 -12.06 -5.27 -26.37
CA ALA A 66 -10.78 -4.92 -27.00
C ALA A 66 -10.07 -3.76 -26.29
N LYS A 67 -10.82 -2.72 -25.93
CA LYS A 67 -10.31 -1.57 -25.17
C LYS A 67 -9.90 -1.95 -23.75
N TYR A 68 -10.66 -2.81 -23.07
CA TYR A 68 -10.29 -3.32 -21.75
C TYR A 68 -8.99 -4.13 -21.79
N LYS A 69 -8.83 -5.04 -22.77
CA LYS A 69 -7.57 -5.78 -22.98
C LYS A 69 -6.38 -4.83 -23.17
N LYS A 70 -6.55 -3.80 -24.02
CA LYS A 70 -5.53 -2.77 -24.23
C LYS A 70 -5.21 -2.03 -22.92
N PHE A 71 -6.22 -1.58 -22.19
CA PHE A 71 -6.06 -0.89 -20.92
C PHE A 71 -5.29 -1.73 -19.87
N VAL A 72 -5.58 -3.03 -19.78
CA VAL A 72 -4.86 -3.95 -18.88
C VAL A 72 -3.41 -4.12 -19.33
N ALA A 73 -3.17 -4.35 -20.63
CA ALA A 73 -1.82 -4.51 -21.17
C ALA A 73 -0.95 -3.26 -20.94
N GLU A 74 -1.51 -2.06 -21.11
CA GLU A 74 -0.84 -0.79 -20.82
C GLU A 74 -0.45 -0.62 -19.33
N GLY A 75 -1.04 -1.40 -18.42
CA GLY A 75 -0.70 -1.38 -17.01
C GLY A 75 0.52 -2.21 -16.63
N VAL A 76 1.01 -3.10 -17.51
CA VAL A 76 2.17 -3.97 -17.24
C VAL A 76 3.44 -3.13 -17.07
N SER A 77 3.62 -2.09 -17.90
CA SER A 77 4.78 -1.19 -17.86
C SER A 77 4.63 -0.05 -16.85
N LYS A 78 3.43 0.18 -16.32
CA LYS A 78 3.19 1.22 -15.32
C LYS A 78 3.67 0.80 -13.94
N LYS A 79 4.17 1.76 -13.17
CA LYS A 79 4.51 1.56 -11.76
C LYS A 79 3.31 1.00 -11.01
N SER A 80 3.61 0.15 -10.04
CA SER A 80 2.60 -0.37 -9.14
C SER A 80 2.01 0.78 -8.32
N PRO A 81 0.69 0.84 -8.09
CA PRO A 81 0.12 1.86 -7.23
C PRO A 81 0.73 1.83 -5.82
N TRP A 82 1.25 0.68 -5.36
CA TRP A 82 2.01 0.58 -4.11
C TRP A 82 3.25 1.49 -4.03
N CYS A 83 3.76 2.00 -5.16
CA CYS A 83 4.83 3.00 -5.15
C CYS A 83 4.38 4.35 -4.56
N GLU A 84 3.08 4.62 -4.53
CA GLU A 84 2.46 5.84 -4.01
C GLU A 84 1.77 5.59 -2.66
N LEU A 85 2.02 4.43 -2.02
CA LEU A 85 1.46 4.12 -0.71
C LEU A 85 2.10 5.03 0.37
N SER A 86 1.29 5.89 0.98
CA SER A 86 1.69 6.70 2.14
C SER A 86 1.10 6.10 3.42
N GLY A 87 1.93 5.39 4.19
CA GLY A 87 1.49 4.65 5.36
C GLY A 87 0.56 3.48 4.97
N GLN A 88 -0.75 3.64 5.22
CA GLN A 88 -1.79 2.64 4.88
C GLN A 88 -2.80 3.15 3.85
N VAL A 89 -2.66 4.40 3.40
CA VAL A 89 -3.60 5.01 2.45
C VAL A 89 -2.93 5.12 1.09
N LEU A 90 -3.67 4.76 0.05
CA LEU A 90 -3.25 4.81 -1.34
C LEU A 90 -4.14 5.79 -2.10
N GLY A 91 -3.53 6.78 -2.76
CA GLY A 91 -4.24 7.79 -3.55
C GLY A 91 -3.37 9.03 -3.76
N SER A 92 -3.96 10.10 -4.29
CA SER A 92 -3.31 11.41 -4.38
C SER A 92 -2.99 11.98 -2.98
N ASP A 93 -2.04 12.89 -2.89
CA ASP A 93 -1.70 13.57 -1.62
C ASP A 93 -2.94 14.21 -0.98
N GLU A 94 -3.82 14.81 -1.79
CA GLU A 94 -5.10 15.38 -1.33
C GLU A 94 -6.04 14.31 -0.74
N PHE A 95 -6.17 13.15 -1.39
CA PHE A 95 -6.97 12.03 -0.88
C PHE A 95 -6.38 11.42 0.40
N VAL A 96 -5.05 11.34 0.47
CA VAL A 96 -4.33 10.84 1.64
C VAL A 96 -4.61 11.73 2.84
N GLU A 97 -4.53 13.05 2.70
CA GLU A 97 -4.82 13.99 3.79
C GLU A 97 -6.29 13.94 4.23
N GLN A 98 -7.24 13.93 3.29
CA GLN A 98 -8.67 13.78 3.62
C GLN A 98 -8.96 12.46 4.35
N SER A 99 -8.34 11.35 3.90
CA SER A 99 -8.50 10.04 4.54
C SER A 99 -7.88 10.02 5.94
N ARG A 100 -6.72 10.68 6.13
CA ARG A 100 -6.07 10.81 7.44
C ARG A 100 -6.93 11.60 8.42
N GLU A 101 -7.62 12.65 7.98
CA GLU A 101 -8.55 13.40 8.83
C GLU A 101 -9.75 12.56 9.27
N LEU A 102 -10.31 11.73 8.39
CA LEU A 102 -11.39 10.80 8.73
C LEU A 102 -10.94 9.70 9.70
N ILE A 103 -9.68 9.25 9.60
CA ILE A 103 -9.09 8.21 10.46
C ILE A 103 -8.64 8.77 11.82
N ARG A 104 -8.46 10.09 11.97
CA ARG A 104 -8.06 10.74 13.24
C ARG A 104 -9.07 10.54 14.37
N ASP A 105 -10.30 10.13 14.07
CA ASP A 105 -11.32 9.88 15.08
C ASP A 105 -11.00 8.57 15.83
N LYS A 106 -10.19 8.71 16.89
CA LYS A 106 -9.57 7.63 17.67
C LYS A 106 -10.54 6.60 18.25
N LYS A 107 -11.85 6.91 18.31
CA LYS A 107 -12.87 6.05 18.93
C LYS A 107 -13.08 4.71 18.20
N LEU A 108 -12.69 4.58 16.94
CA LEU A 108 -12.85 3.35 16.14
C LEU A 108 -11.67 2.38 16.23
N LEU A 109 -10.61 2.70 16.98
CA LEU A 109 -9.31 2.01 16.89
C LEU A 109 -8.96 1.14 18.10
N ASP A 110 -9.81 1.09 19.13
CA ASP A 110 -9.58 0.25 20.32
C ASP A 110 -9.60 -1.26 19.99
N GLU A 111 -10.33 -1.67 18.94
CA GLU A 111 -10.41 -3.06 18.47
C GLU A 111 -9.35 -3.43 17.44
N VAL A 112 -8.62 -2.44 16.90
CA VAL A 112 -7.58 -2.69 15.88
C VAL A 112 -6.27 -3.04 16.59
N PRO A 113 -5.65 -4.20 16.30
CA PRO A 113 -4.37 -4.55 16.91
C PRO A 113 -3.34 -3.44 16.71
N ARG A 114 -2.60 -3.07 17.76
CA ARG A 114 -1.56 -2.02 17.72
C ARG A 114 -0.55 -2.17 16.57
N ALA A 115 -0.33 -3.40 16.09
CA ALA A 115 0.53 -3.65 14.92
C ALA A 115 0.00 -3.04 13.62
N GLN A 116 -1.32 -2.86 13.51
CA GLN A 116 -2.04 -2.28 12.38
C GLN A 116 -2.34 -0.78 12.59
N TYR A 117 -2.10 -0.22 13.77
CA TYR A 117 -2.22 1.22 14.01
C TYR A 117 -0.83 1.81 14.28
N ARG A 118 -0.25 2.48 13.27
CA ARG A 118 1.00 3.23 13.45
C ARG A 118 0.73 4.72 13.36
N PRO A 119 0.72 5.47 14.49
CA PRO A 119 0.75 6.92 14.42
C PRO A 119 2.03 7.37 13.71
N GLU A 120 1.97 8.51 13.00
CA GLU A 120 3.18 9.09 12.43
C GLU A 120 4.21 9.35 13.56
N PRO A 121 5.45 8.87 13.40
CA PRO A 121 6.48 9.10 14.42
C PRO A 121 6.84 10.60 14.47
N ALA A 122 7.16 11.10 15.65
CA ALA A 122 7.80 12.42 15.76
C ALA A 122 9.20 12.37 15.11
N SER A 123 9.79 13.52 14.77
CA SER A 123 11.11 13.55 14.12
C SER A 123 12.22 12.92 14.98
N LEU A 124 13.28 12.41 14.35
CA LEU A 124 14.46 11.91 15.08
C LEU A 124 15.09 12.98 15.98
N SER A 125 15.15 14.23 15.50
CA SER A 125 15.57 15.39 16.31
C SER A 125 14.66 15.62 17.51
N PHE A 126 13.35 15.43 17.39
CA PHE A 126 12.44 15.54 18.54
C PHE A 126 12.82 14.51 19.62
N TYR A 127 13.04 13.25 19.25
CA TYR A 127 13.44 12.22 20.21
C TYR A 127 14.79 12.51 20.86
N GLU A 128 15.73 13.08 20.11
CA GLU A 128 17.04 13.50 20.61
C GLU A 128 16.93 14.60 21.68
N HIS A 129 16.11 15.63 21.45
CA HIS A 129 15.93 16.73 22.41
C HIS A 129 15.02 16.36 23.59
N ALA A 130 14.03 15.49 23.37
CA ALA A 130 13.04 15.11 24.38
C ALA A 130 13.51 13.99 25.31
N SER A 131 14.68 13.39 25.06
CA SER A 131 15.19 12.26 25.84
C SER A 131 16.42 12.65 26.67
N PRO A 132 16.50 12.23 27.94
CA PRO A 132 17.66 12.47 28.80
C PRO A 132 18.99 11.93 28.28
N SER A 133 18.97 10.93 27.40
CA SER A 133 20.18 10.34 26.82
C SER A 133 19.97 9.93 25.37
N ARG A 134 21.07 9.91 24.60
CA ARG A 134 21.10 9.41 23.22
C ARG A 134 20.56 7.98 23.10
N ASN A 135 20.87 7.12 24.07
CA ASN A 135 20.42 5.73 24.06
C ASN A 135 18.90 5.63 24.26
N GLU A 136 18.35 6.46 25.12
CA GLU A 136 16.90 6.56 25.33
C GLU A 136 16.18 7.17 24.13
N ALA A 137 16.78 8.18 23.48
CA ALA A 137 16.30 8.75 22.23
C ALA A 137 16.19 7.68 21.13
N MET A 138 17.26 6.90 20.93
CA MET A 138 17.27 5.80 19.96
C MET A 138 16.24 4.71 20.30
N ALA A 139 16.09 4.38 21.59
CA ALA A 139 15.10 3.40 22.03
C ALA A 139 13.65 3.88 21.81
N LYS A 140 13.34 5.14 22.13
CA LYS A 140 12.02 5.75 21.90
C LYS A 140 11.72 5.90 20.40
N ALA A 141 12.69 6.33 19.61
CA ALA A 141 12.58 6.42 18.16
C ALA A 141 12.38 5.04 17.49
N TYR A 142 13.01 3.99 18.01
CA TYR A 142 12.77 2.62 17.53
C TYR A 142 11.40 2.09 18.00
N ALA A 143 11.02 2.36 19.25
CA ALA A 143 9.75 1.93 19.81
C ALA A 143 8.53 2.60 19.16
N SER A 144 8.69 3.79 18.56
CA SER A 144 7.63 4.43 17.76
C SER A 144 7.28 3.61 16.50
N GLY A 145 8.17 2.73 16.04
CA GLY A 145 7.96 1.87 14.87
C GLY A 145 7.99 2.62 13.53
N GLY A 146 8.37 3.91 13.56
CA GLY A 146 8.41 4.78 12.39
C GLY A 146 9.80 4.98 11.77
N TYR A 147 10.85 4.46 12.41
CA TYR A 147 12.22 4.50 11.90
C TYR A 147 12.87 3.11 11.93
N THR A 148 13.62 2.78 10.90
CA THR A 148 14.50 1.62 10.87
C THR A 148 15.74 1.86 11.72
N LEU A 149 16.38 0.78 12.19
CA LEU A 149 17.67 0.86 12.90
C LEU A 149 18.76 1.56 12.06
N LYS A 150 18.66 1.47 10.73
CA LYS A 150 19.58 2.13 9.79
C LYS A 150 19.36 3.65 9.77
N GLU A 151 18.10 4.11 9.71
CA GLU A 151 17.77 5.54 9.73
C GLU A 151 18.14 6.18 11.07
N ILE A 152 17.84 5.49 12.18
CA ILE A 152 18.27 5.92 13.52
C ILE A 152 19.81 6.00 13.56
N GLY A 153 20.50 4.97 13.07
CA GLY A 153 21.97 4.97 13.00
C GLY A 153 22.53 6.13 12.20
N ALA A 154 21.98 6.40 11.02
CA ALA A 154 22.41 7.50 10.16
C ALA A 154 22.26 8.87 10.85
N HIS A 155 21.17 9.09 11.59
CA HIS A 155 20.94 10.33 12.34
C HIS A 155 21.92 10.49 13.50
N PHE A 156 22.14 9.43 14.28
CA PHE A 156 22.98 9.48 15.48
C PHE A 156 24.47 9.21 15.22
N GLY A 157 24.88 9.07 13.95
CA GLY A 157 26.26 8.78 13.55
C GLY A 157 26.74 7.40 13.96
N LEU A 158 25.85 6.41 14.03
CA LEU A 158 26.13 5.04 14.46
C LEU A 158 25.76 4.02 13.39
N HIS A 159 26.49 2.90 13.37
CA HIS A 159 26.12 1.77 12.53
C HIS A 159 24.87 1.05 13.08
N TYR A 160 24.02 0.49 12.21
CA TYR A 160 22.75 -0.12 12.61
C TYR A 160 22.90 -1.24 13.66
N SER A 161 24.02 -1.97 13.64
CA SER A 161 24.33 -3.02 14.61
C SER A 161 24.53 -2.47 16.03
N ALA A 162 25.19 -1.31 16.16
CA ALA A 162 25.37 -0.64 17.44
C ALA A 162 24.03 -0.16 18.01
N VAL A 163 23.18 0.42 17.16
CA VAL A 163 21.81 0.82 17.55
C VAL A 163 21.01 -0.39 18.03
N SER A 164 21.10 -1.52 17.32
CA SER A 164 20.40 -2.77 17.71
C SER A 164 20.76 -3.24 19.12
N VAL A 165 22.05 -3.22 19.47
CA VAL A 165 22.52 -3.60 20.81
C VAL A 165 22.02 -2.61 21.87
N LEU A 166 22.11 -1.31 21.61
CA LEU A 166 21.69 -0.27 22.54
C LEU A 166 20.19 -0.32 22.84
N VAL A 167 19.37 -0.52 21.81
CA VAL A 167 17.92 -0.68 21.94
C VAL A 167 17.59 -1.95 22.75
N ARG A 168 18.29 -3.06 22.50
CA ARG A 168 18.08 -4.32 23.25
C ARG A 168 18.43 -4.14 24.73
N ASN A 169 19.54 -3.48 25.03
CA ASN A 169 20.00 -3.25 26.40
C ASN A 169 19.12 -2.26 27.18
N GLN A 170 18.38 -1.38 26.50
CA GLN A 170 17.38 -0.54 27.15
C GLN A 170 16.09 -1.30 27.49
N LYS A 171 15.65 -2.20 26.61
CA LYS A 171 14.48 -3.06 26.88
C LYS A 171 14.67 -3.99 28.07
N SER A 172 15.92 -4.36 28.41
CA SER A 172 16.22 -5.19 29.58
C SER A 172 16.31 -4.42 30.89
N LYS A 173 16.28 -3.07 30.86
CA LYS A 173 16.36 -2.20 32.04
C LYS A 173 15.02 -1.59 32.47
N THR A 174 13.98 -1.79 31.66
CA THR A 174 12.59 -1.39 31.94
C THR A 174 11.77 -2.63 32.27
#